data_AF-A0A954HF02-F1
#
_entry.id   AF-A0A954HF02-F1
#
_cell.length_a   1.000
_cell.length_b   1.000
_cell.length_c   1.000
_cell.angle_alpha   90.00
_cell.angle_beta   90.00
_cell.angle_gamma   90.00
#
_symmetry.space_group_name_H-M   'P 1'
#
loop_
_entity.id
_entity.type
_entity.pdbx_description
1 polymer ?
#
loop_
_entity_poly.entity_id
_entity_poly.type
_entity_poly.pdbx_seq_one_letter_code
_entity_poly.pdbx_strand_id
1 'polypeptide(L)'
;AVMVKHFWAGWRAYGRPRLVTFNGRGYDLPVLELAAFRYGYAVPEWFNVNAPSYEQSRNRYNSRSHIDLCDFFSNFSAIRLTGGLNLIANLIGKPGKTGVDGSMVQDMFDNGDVKLVNDYCRGDVLDTYFVFLRSRVLMGELELDEEQAIVEETRQWLEERQDGQPAYKQYLEHWGDWNPPEFD
;
A
#
# COMPACT_ATOMS: atom_id res chain seq x y z
N ALA A 1 -8.18 -0.39 20.70
CA ALA A 1 -7.29 -1.22 21.55
C ALA A 1 -6.94 -2.57 20.90
N VAL A 2 -7.94 -3.33 20.43
CA VAL A 2 -7.75 -4.71 19.94
C VAL A 2 -7.03 -4.80 18.57
N MET A 3 -7.34 -3.89 17.64
CA MET A 3 -6.76 -3.93 16.28
C MET A 3 -5.23 -3.74 16.25
N VAL A 4 -4.70 -2.68 16.90
CA VAL A 4 -3.25 -2.42 16.90
C VAL A 4 -2.46 -3.57 17.54
N LYS A 5 -3.00 -4.16 18.62
CA LYS A 5 -2.44 -5.37 19.24
C LYS A 5 -2.41 -6.54 18.26
N HIS A 6 -3.51 -6.79 17.55
CA HIS A 6 -3.57 -7.88 16.56
C HIS A 6 -2.66 -7.63 15.37
N PHE A 7 -2.54 -6.39 14.89
CA PHE A 7 -1.62 -6.04 13.82
C PHE A 7 -0.18 -6.43 14.19
N TRP A 8 0.34 -5.92 15.32
CA TRP A 8 1.71 -6.20 15.73
C TRP A 8 1.94 -7.66 16.14
N ALA A 9 0.93 -8.32 16.73
CA ALA A 9 0.99 -9.75 17.02
C ALA A 9 1.03 -10.57 15.73
N GLY A 10 0.20 -10.23 14.73
CA GLY A 10 0.16 -10.86 13.42
C GLY A 10 1.48 -10.67 12.68
N TRP A 11 1.99 -9.44 12.62
CA TRP A 11 3.30 -9.15 12.02
C TRP A 11 4.41 -10.04 12.61
N ARG A 12 4.43 -10.24 13.93
CA ARG A 12 5.37 -11.20 14.56
C ARG A 12 5.09 -12.65 14.21
N ALA A 13 3.82 -13.07 14.24
CA ALA A 13 3.41 -14.44 13.95
C ALA A 13 3.74 -14.86 12.51
N TYR A 14 3.67 -13.94 11.55
CA TYR A 14 4.04 -14.16 10.14
C TYR A 14 5.55 -14.00 9.87
N GLY A 15 6.39 -14.00 10.90
CA GLY A 15 7.85 -13.95 10.73
C GLY A 15 8.40 -12.57 10.39
N ARG A 16 7.71 -11.49 10.81
CA ARG A 16 8.09 -10.09 10.57
C ARG A 16 8.20 -9.79 9.07
N PRO A 17 7.11 -9.99 8.30
CA PRO A 17 7.12 -9.74 6.87
C PRO A 17 7.50 -8.29 6.58
N ARG A 18 8.12 -8.09 5.42
CA ARG A 18 8.39 -6.74 4.89
C ARG A 18 7.05 -6.03 4.70
N LEU A 19 6.93 -4.84 5.27
CA LEU A 19 5.78 -3.98 5.02
C LEU A 19 5.98 -3.24 3.70
N VAL A 20 4.95 -3.19 2.86
CA VAL A 20 4.95 -2.40 1.63
C VAL A 20 3.77 -1.44 1.72
N THR A 21 4.03 -0.14 1.56
CA THR A 21 3.02 0.91 1.76
C THR A 21 3.21 2.02 0.74
N PHE A 22 2.19 2.85 0.55
CA PHE A 22 2.35 4.17 -0.07
C PHE A 22 2.19 5.26 0.99
N ASN A 23 3.28 5.99 1.31
CA ASN A 23 3.33 7.01 2.37
C ASN A 23 3.08 6.47 3.80
N GLY A 24 3.28 5.17 4.02
CA GLY A 24 3.08 4.54 5.33
C GLY A 24 4.10 4.98 6.37
N ARG A 25 5.28 5.45 5.97
CA ARG A 25 6.23 6.09 6.88
C ARG A 25 5.72 7.42 7.40
N GLY A 26 5.01 8.17 6.54
CA GLY A 26 4.46 9.48 6.88
C GLY A 26 3.15 9.41 7.65
N TYR A 27 2.45 8.27 7.62
CA TYR A 27 1.10 8.15 8.18
C TYR A 27 0.82 6.84 8.92
N ASP A 28 0.70 5.72 8.21
CA ASP A 28 0.20 4.44 8.75
C ASP A 28 1.01 3.94 9.95
N LEU A 29 2.34 3.87 9.82
CA LEU A 29 3.23 3.36 10.85
C LEU A 29 3.27 4.30 12.06
N PRO A 30 3.44 5.63 11.92
CA PRO A 30 3.27 6.55 13.04
C PRO A 30 1.93 6.40 13.78
N VAL A 31 0.82 6.21 13.07
CA VAL A 31 -0.50 6.01 13.70
C VAL A 31 -0.53 4.70 14.50
N LEU A 32 0.00 3.60 13.94
CA LEU A 32 0.08 2.30 14.62
C LEU A 32 1.03 2.34 15.83
N GLU A 33 2.14 3.06 15.73
CA GLU A 33 3.10 3.28 16.82
C GLU A 33 2.48 4.11 17.94
N LEU A 34 1.82 5.23 17.62
CA LEU A 34 1.11 6.06 18.59
C LEU A 34 -0.05 5.32 19.25
N ALA A 35 -0.77 4.49 18.51
CA ALA A 35 -1.81 3.63 19.07
C ALA A 35 -1.20 2.59 20.01
N ALA A 36 -0.08 1.95 19.66
CA ALA A 36 0.63 1.03 20.55
C ALA A 36 1.09 1.74 21.82
N PHE A 37 1.65 2.96 21.70
CA PHE A 37 2.02 3.80 22.83
C PHE A 37 0.83 4.11 23.74
N ARG A 38 -0.28 4.62 23.18
CA ARG A 38 -1.51 4.97 23.91
C ARG A 38 -2.08 3.79 24.72
N TYR A 39 -2.00 2.57 24.17
CA TYR A 39 -2.55 1.37 24.80
C TYR A 39 -1.50 0.52 25.54
N GLY A 40 -0.26 1.00 25.69
CA GLY A 40 0.79 0.32 26.45
C GLY A 40 1.28 -0.99 25.81
N TYR A 41 1.27 -1.09 24.48
CA TYR A 41 1.69 -2.28 23.75
C TYR A 41 3.16 -2.18 23.30
N ALA A 42 4.01 -3.07 23.80
CA ALA A 42 5.42 -3.10 23.44
C ALA A 42 5.64 -3.75 22.07
N VAL A 43 6.43 -3.08 21.22
CA VAL A 43 6.83 -3.55 19.88
C VAL A 43 8.35 -3.38 19.66
N PRO A 44 9.20 -3.92 20.55
CA PRO A 44 10.65 -3.70 20.51
C PRO A 44 11.30 -4.23 19.23
N GLU A 45 10.75 -5.27 18.62
CA GLU A 45 11.26 -5.85 17.37
C GLU A 45 11.07 -4.91 16.17
N TRP A 46 10.05 -4.05 16.21
CA TRP A 46 9.84 -3.02 15.19
C TRP A 46 10.77 -1.82 15.38
N PHE A 47 10.95 -1.36 16.62
CA PHE A 47 11.83 -0.21 16.87
C PHE A 47 13.32 -0.57 16.77
N ASN A 48 13.66 -1.80 17.16
CA ASN A 48 14.98 -2.44 17.13
C ASN A 48 16.17 -1.50 17.34
N VAL A 49 16.07 -0.58 18.29
CA VAL A 49 16.99 0.56 18.48
C VAL A 49 18.44 0.17 18.79
N ASN A 50 18.66 -1.06 19.24
CA ASN A 50 20.00 -1.59 19.54
C ASN A 50 20.69 -2.22 18.31
N ALA A 51 19.97 -2.38 17.19
CA ALA A 51 20.56 -2.85 15.94
C ALA A 51 21.38 -1.72 15.27
N PRO A 52 22.36 -2.07 14.42
CA PRO A 52 23.02 -1.09 13.56
C PRO A 52 22.00 -0.21 12.84
N SER A 53 22.27 1.09 12.72
CA SER A 53 21.27 2.07 12.24
C SER A 53 20.68 1.69 10.87
N TYR A 54 21.46 1.10 9.97
CA TYR A 54 21.02 0.65 8.65
C TYR A 54 20.12 -0.60 8.67
N GLU A 55 20.08 -1.34 9.77
CA GLU A 55 19.21 -2.50 9.99
C GLU A 55 17.95 -2.15 10.78
N GLN A 56 17.84 -0.92 11.30
CA GLN A 56 16.67 -0.49 12.05
C GLN A 56 15.43 -0.44 11.15
N SER A 57 14.29 -1.01 11.57
CA SER A 57 13.12 -1.14 10.68
C SER A 57 12.50 0.20 10.34
N ARG A 58 12.67 1.21 11.21
CA ARG A 58 12.25 2.60 10.97
C ARG A 58 13.21 3.39 10.09
N ASN A 59 14.42 2.88 9.83
CA ASN A 59 15.34 3.57 8.93
C ASN A 59 14.73 3.59 7.53
N ARG A 60 14.57 4.78 6.97
CA ARG A 60 13.92 4.96 5.66
C ARG A 60 14.62 4.24 4.51
N TYR A 61 15.92 3.99 4.63
CA TYR A 61 16.72 3.29 3.63
C TYR A 61 16.75 1.76 3.85
N ASN A 62 16.11 1.25 4.91
CA ASN A 62 16.01 -0.18 5.16
C ASN A 62 14.82 -0.81 4.42
N SER A 63 15.04 -1.13 3.15
CA SER A 63 14.04 -1.79 2.30
C SER A 63 13.74 -3.24 2.70
N ARG A 64 14.51 -3.85 3.63
CA ARG A 64 14.23 -5.21 4.10
C ARG A 64 13.02 -5.25 5.03
N SER A 65 12.87 -4.24 5.89
CA SER A 65 11.76 -4.17 6.84
C SER A 65 10.55 -3.44 6.28
N HIS A 66 10.79 -2.36 5.52
CA HIS A 66 9.71 -1.50 5.02
C HIS A 66 10.09 -0.85 3.70
N ILE A 67 9.25 -1.07 2.67
CA ILE A 67 9.29 -0.32 1.42
C ILE A 67 8.14 0.68 1.45
N ASP A 68 8.49 1.96 1.53
CA ASP A 68 7.55 3.04 1.28
C ASP A 68 7.70 3.51 -0.17
N LEU A 69 6.67 3.26 -0.98
CA LEU A 69 6.66 3.62 -2.40
C LEU A 69 6.65 5.14 -2.60
N CYS A 70 6.10 5.91 -1.67
CA CYS A 70 6.16 7.36 -1.73
C CYS A 70 7.61 7.84 -1.55
N ASP A 71 8.35 7.28 -0.59
CA ASP A 71 9.80 7.54 -0.44
C ASP A 71 10.54 7.12 -1.71
N PHE A 72 10.25 5.94 -2.25
CA PHE A 72 10.90 5.42 -3.45
C PHE A 72 10.73 6.36 -4.65
N PHE A 73 9.50 6.70 -5.04
CA PHE A 73 9.23 7.54 -6.21
C PHE A 73 9.57 9.02 -6.00
N SER A 74 9.60 9.50 -4.75
CA SER A 74 10.04 10.87 -4.44
C SER A 74 11.56 11.02 -4.30
N ASN A 75 12.33 9.96 -4.53
CA ASN A 75 13.77 9.91 -4.24
C ASN A 75 14.07 10.34 -2.80
N PHE A 76 13.38 9.72 -1.85
CA PHE A 76 13.46 10.00 -0.42
C PHE A 76 13.18 11.47 -0.10
N SER A 77 12.09 12.00 -0.66
CA SER A 77 11.64 13.39 -0.52
C SER A 77 12.51 14.44 -1.22
N ALA A 78 13.36 14.04 -2.17
CA ALA A 78 14.08 14.99 -3.03
C ALA A 78 13.15 15.75 -3.97
N ILE A 79 12.00 15.16 -4.34
CA ILE A 79 10.93 15.84 -5.07
C ILE A 79 9.60 15.74 -4.33
N ARG A 80 8.68 16.66 -4.65
CA ARG A 80 7.29 16.54 -4.22
C ARG A 80 6.50 15.69 -5.23
N LEU A 81 6.00 14.54 -4.78
CA LEU A 81 5.15 13.66 -5.58
C LEU A 81 3.68 14.13 -5.53
N THR A 82 3.39 15.23 -6.23
CA THR A 82 2.02 15.77 -6.33
C THR A 82 1.13 14.78 -7.08
N GLY A 83 -0.02 14.43 -6.50
CA GLY A 83 -0.92 13.40 -7.05
C GLY A 83 -0.76 12.02 -6.40
N GLY A 84 0.35 11.77 -5.69
CA GLY A 84 0.53 10.61 -4.83
C GLY A 84 0.25 9.27 -5.51
N LEU A 85 -0.40 8.35 -4.79
CA LEU A 85 -0.72 7.01 -5.27
C LEU A 85 -1.60 7.07 -6.53
N ASN A 86 -2.58 7.98 -6.54
CA ASN A 86 -3.47 8.15 -7.68
C ASN A 86 -2.70 8.42 -8.99
N LEU A 87 -1.71 9.32 -8.95
CA LEU A 87 -0.89 9.61 -10.13
C LEU A 87 -0.13 8.35 -10.59
N ILE A 88 0.57 7.69 -9.67
CA ILE A 88 1.43 6.56 -10.03
C ILE A 88 0.61 5.35 -10.50
N ALA A 89 -0.55 5.07 -9.89
CA ALA A 89 -1.46 4.01 -10.32
C ALA A 89 -2.00 4.27 -11.73
N ASN A 90 -2.43 5.51 -12.01
CA ASN A 90 -2.93 5.86 -13.35
C ASN A 90 -1.86 5.76 -14.44
N LEU A 91 -0.57 6.02 -14.13
CA LEU A 91 0.52 5.85 -15.09
C LEU A 91 0.68 4.39 -15.58
N ILE A 92 0.22 3.43 -14.79
CA ILE A 92 0.21 2.00 -15.13
C ILE A 92 -1.21 1.48 -15.43
N GLY A 93 -2.12 2.40 -15.79
CA GLY A 93 -3.49 2.06 -16.18
C GLY A 93 -4.38 1.58 -15.04
N LYS A 94 -3.94 1.64 -13.77
CA LYS A 94 -4.78 1.21 -12.64
C LYS A 94 -5.71 2.33 -12.16
N PRO A 95 -6.88 1.98 -11.58
CA PRO A 95 -7.96 2.92 -11.31
C PRO A 95 -7.55 4.17 -10.52
N GLY A 96 -6.61 4.03 -9.57
CA GLY A 96 -6.34 5.10 -8.63
C GLY A 96 -7.56 5.39 -7.74
N LYS A 97 -7.61 6.63 -7.23
CA LYS A 97 -8.72 7.11 -6.41
C LYS A 97 -9.97 7.33 -7.27
N THR A 98 -10.89 6.37 -7.24
CA THR A 98 -12.19 6.45 -7.90
C THR A 98 -13.21 7.21 -7.04
N GLY A 99 -13.09 8.55 -7.00
CA GLY A 99 -14.15 9.45 -6.52
C GLY A 99 -14.26 9.70 -5.01
N VAL A 100 -13.55 8.94 -4.17
CA VAL A 100 -13.44 9.20 -2.72
C VAL A 100 -12.05 9.76 -2.41
N ASP A 101 -12.00 10.95 -1.79
CA ASP A 101 -10.76 11.50 -1.26
C ASP A 101 -10.56 11.14 0.22
N GLY A 102 -9.31 11.04 0.65
CA GLY A 102 -8.97 10.71 2.04
C GLY A 102 -9.52 11.72 3.05
N SER A 103 -9.74 12.98 2.63
CA SER A 103 -10.42 14.00 3.43
C SER A 103 -11.87 13.67 3.76
N MET A 104 -12.54 12.83 2.96
CA MET A 104 -13.94 12.45 3.14
C MET A 104 -14.11 11.26 4.11
N VAL A 105 -13.03 10.55 4.46
CA VAL A 105 -13.10 9.31 5.24
C VAL A 105 -13.68 9.54 6.64
N GLN A 106 -13.33 10.66 7.29
CA GLN A 106 -13.87 10.98 8.61
C GLN A 106 -15.38 11.23 8.55
N ASP A 107 -15.83 12.05 7.60
CA ASP A 107 -17.25 12.35 7.42
C ASP A 107 -18.06 11.09 7.08
N MET A 108 -17.54 10.23 6.20
CA MET A 108 -18.16 8.94 5.87
C MET A 108 -18.27 8.05 7.11
N PHE A 109 -17.22 7.97 7.92
CA PHE A 109 -17.24 7.18 9.14
C PHE A 109 -18.27 7.70 10.15
N ASP A 110 -18.32 9.02 10.34
CA ASP A 110 -19.27 9.67 11.25
C ASP A 110 -20.73 9.51 10.79
N ASN A 111 -20.95 9.42 9.48
CA ASN A 111 -22.25 9.12 8.87
C ASN A 111 -22.62 7.62 8.90
N GLY A 112 -21.72 6.74 9.35
CA GLY A 112 -21.94 5.29 9.42
C GLY A 112 -21.64 4.54 8.12
N ASP A 113 -21.07 5.20 7.11
CA ASP A 113 -20.72 4.64 5.79
C ASP A 113 -19.42 3.80 5.81
N VAL A 114 -19.25 2.98 6.85
CA VAL A 114 -18.04 2.16 7.08
C VAL A 114 -17.75 1.22 5.90
N LYS A 115 -18.79 0.75 5.21
CA LYS A 115 -18.62 -0.09 4.02
C LYS A 115 -17.88 0.67 2.91
N LEU A 116 -18.23 1.93 2.67
CA LEU A 116 -17.60 2.74 1.63
C LEU A 116 -16.13 3.04 1.97
N VAL A 117 -15.85 3.30 3.26
CA VAL A 117 -14.46 3.45 3.75
C VAL A 117 -13.66 2.17 3.49
N ASN A 118 -14.22 1.00 3.79
CA ASN A 118 -13.55 -0.28 3.55
C ASN A 118 -13.31 -0.54 2.06
N ASP A 119 -14.29 -0.22 1.20
CA ASP A 119 -14.20 -0.39 -0.24
C ASP A 119 -13.11 0.52 -0.82
N TYR A 120 -13.03 1.78 -0.37
CA TYR A 120 -11.95 2.72 -0.68
C TYR A 120 -10.57 2.19 -0.25
N CYS A 121 -10.43 1.76 1.01
CA CYS A 121 -9.14 1.24 1.50
C CYS A 121 -8.69 -0.02 0.74
N ARG A 122 -9.61 -0.84 0.25
CA ARG A 122 -9.28 -2.01 -0.59
C ARG A 122 -8.71 -1.60 -1.94
N GLY A 123 -9.27 -0.56 -2.56
CA GLY A 123 -8.74 0.02 -3.80
C GLY A 123 -7.30 0.51 -3.63
N ASP A 124 -7.04 1.30 -2.59
CA ASP A 124 -5.69 1.81 -2.28
C ASP A 124 -4.67 0.67 -2.05
N VAL A 125 -5.09 -0.45 -1.45
CA VAL A 125 -4.23 -1.63 -1.27
C VAL A 125 -3.91 -2.30 -2.62
N LEU A 126 -4.89 -2.45 -3.51
CA LEU A 126 -4.68 -3.00 -4.85
C LEU A 126 -3.75 -2.10 -5.68
N ASP A 127 -3.98 -0.80 -5.68
CA ASP A 127 -3.11 0.15 -6.36
C ASP A 127 -1.68 0.13 -5.80
N THR A 128 -1.53 0.10 -4.47
CA THR A 128 -0.22 -0.04 -3.82
C THR A 128 0.48 -1.33 -4.26
N TYR A 129 -0.26 -2.43 -4.39
CA TYR A 129 0.29 -3.71 -4.84
C TYR A 129 0.78 -3.66 -6.29
N PHE A 130 -0.01 -3.16 -7.23
CA PHE A 130 0.41 -3.06 -8.64
C PHE A 130 1.57 -2.09 -8.82
N VAL A 131 1.55 -0.95 -8.11
CA VAL A 131 2.67 -0.01 -8.12
C VAL A 131 3.93 -0.64 -7.51
N PHE A 132 3.79 -1.47 -6.48
CA PHE A 132 4.91 -2.24 -5.95
C PHE A 132 5.50 -3.19 -7.00
N LEU A 133 4.67 -3.98 -7.70
CA LEU A 133 5.13 -4.87 -8.78
C LEU A 133 5.88 -4.09 -9.86
N ARG A 134 5.30 -3.00 -10.38
CA ARG A 134 5.99 -2.16 -11.37
C ARG A 134 7.31 -1.59 -10.85
N SER A 135 7.39 -1.24 -9.57
CA SER A 135 8.65 -0.79 -8.97
C SER A 135 9.72 -1.90 -8.95
N ARG A 136 9.33 -3.17 -8.86
CA ARG A 136 10.25 -4.31 -8.95
C ARG A 136 10.81 -4.44 -10.36
N VAL A 137 9.97 -4.26 -11.38
CA VAL A 137 10.40 -4.19 -12.78
C VAL A 137 11.40 -3.06 -13.00
N LEU A 138 11.11 -1.87 -12.48
CA LEU A 138 12.02 -0.72 -12.57
C LEU A 138 13.39 -0.99 -11.94
N MET A 139 13.45 -1.83 -10.90
CA MET A 139 14.68 -2.20 -10.20
C MET A 139 15.38 -3.43 -10.80
N GLY A 140 14.81 -4.06 -11.82
CA GLY A 140 15.30 -5.33 -12.37
C GLY A 140 15.14 -6.53 -11.41
N GLU A 141 14.24 -6.42 -10.43
CA GLU A 141 13.91 -7.51 -9.48
C GLU A 141 12.78 -8.42 -9.99
N LEU A 142 12.10 -8.02 -11.08
CA LEU A 142 11.00 -8.74 -11.72
C LEU A 142 11.03 -8.43 -13.23
N GLU A 143 10.86 -9.43 -14.09
CA GLU A 143 10.75 -9.16 -15.52
C GLU A 143 9.38 -8.57 -15.86
N LEU A 144 9.29 -7.79 -16.95
CA LEU A 144 8.03 -7.14 -17.33
C LEU A 144 6.93 -8.17 -17.64
N ASP A 145 7.26 -9.24 -18.35
CA ASP A 145 6.29 -10.29 -18.69
C ASP A 145 5.79 -11.03 -17.44
N GLU A 146 6.66 -11.23 -16.43
CA GLU A 146 6.28 -11.83 -15.15
C GLU A 146 5.33 -10.91 -14.37
N GLU A 147 5.60 -9.60 -14.36
CA GLU A 147 4.70 -8.62 -13.76
C GLU A 147 3.32 -8.63 -14.42
N GLN A 148 3.26 -8.64 -15.76
CA GLN A 148 1.99 -8.69 -16.49
C GLN A 148 1.21 -9.98 -16.19
N ALA A 149 1.90 -11.13 -16.08
CA ALA A 149 1.27 -12.39 -15.71
C ALA A 149 0.65 -12.34 -14.29
N ILE A 150 1.36 -11.77 -13.31
CA ILE A 150 0.86 -11.61 -11.93
C ILE A 150 -0.33 -10.64 -11.88
N VAL A 151 -0.28 -9.55 -12.67
CA VAL A 151 -1.38 -8.58 -12.79
C VAL A 151 -2.63 -9.25 -13.33
N GLU A 152 -2.50 -10.09 -14.35
CA GLU A 152 -3.59 -10.84 -14.94
C GLU A 152 -4.14 -11.92 -13.98
N GLU A 153 -3.29 -12.66 -13.28
CA GLU A 153 -3.73 -13.60 -12.23
C GLU A 153 -4.54 -12.87 -11.15
N THR A 154 -4.09 -11.69 -10.74
CA THR A 154 -4.79 -10.87 -9.74
C THR A 154 -6.15 -10.40 -10.29
N ARG A 155 -6.22 -10.00 -11.56
CA ARG A 155 -7.47 -9.62 -12.21
C ARG A 155 -8.48 -10.77 -12.19
N GLN A 156 -8.06 -11.96 -12.60
CA GLN A 156 -8.91 -13.17 -12.57
C GLN A 156 -9.39 -13.47 -11.15
N TRP A 157 -8.50 -13.37 -10.16
CA TRP A 157 -8.85 -13.56 -8.75
C TRP A 157 -9.93 -12.57 -8.26
N LEU A 158 -9.89 -11.31 -8.73
CA LEU A 158 -10.90 -10.29 -8.44
C LEU A 158 -12.22 -10.59 -9.16
N GLU A 159 -12.17 -10.98 -10.44
CA GLU A 159 -13.33 -11.32 -11.25
C GLU A 159 -14.13 -12.49 -10.65
N GLU A 160 -13.44 -13.52 -10.15
CA GLU A 160 -14.07 -14.66 -9.45
C GLU A 160 -14.82 -14.26 -8.16
N ARG A 161 -14.47 -13.12 -7.56
CA ARG A 161 -14.96 -12.69 -6.24
C ARG A 161 -15.87 -11.47 -6.30
N GLN A 162 -16.06 -10.88 -7.49
CA GLN A 162 -16.78 -9.62 -7.67
C GLN A 162 -18.25 -9.68 -7.20
N ASP A 163 -18.90 -10.84 -7.31
CA ASP A 163 -20.28 -11.04 -6.85
C ASP A 163 -20.41 -11.04 -5.33
N GLY A 164 -19.36 -11.47 -4.63
CA GLY A 164 -19.30 -11.50 -3.16
C GLY A 164 -18.77 -10.21 -2.54
N GLN A 165 -18.10 -9.37 -3.33
CA GLN A 165 -17.48 -8.13 -2.86
C GLN A 165 -17.61 -7.00 -3.89
N PRO A 166 -18.61 -6.10 -3.74
CA PRO A 166 -18.90 -5.03 -4.69
C PRO A 166 -17.71 -4.10 -5.00
N ALA A 167 -16.79 -3.91 -4.03
CA ALA A 167 -15.57 -3.14 -4.26
C ALA A 167 -14.73 -3.68 -5.43
N TYR A 168 -14.68 -5.01 -5.60
CA TYR A 168 -13.90 -5.62 -6.69
C TYR A 168 -14.55 -5.35 -8.03
N LYS A 169 -15.88 -5.42 -8.11
CA LYS A 169 -16.62 -5.04 -9.31
C LYS A 169 -16.34 -3.59 -9.69
N GLN A 170 -16.47 -2.66 -8.73
CA GLN A 170 -16.21 -1.24 -8.98
C GLN A 170 -14.76 -0.98 -9.40
N TYR A 171 -13.80 -1.68 -8.80
CA TYR A 171 -12.39 -1.57 -9.17
C TYR A 171 -12.14 -2.09 -10.59
N LEU A 172 -12.75 -3.24 -10.97
CA LEU A 172 -12.69 -3.82 -12.31
C LEU A 172 -13.36 -2.93 -13.38
N GLU A 173 -14.44 -2.23 -13.05
CA GLU A 173 -15.10 -1.28 -13.96
C GLU A 173 -14.19 -0.11 -14.40
N HIS A 174 -13.20 0.23 -13.57
CA HIS A 174 -12.24 1.30 -13.85
C HIS A 174 -10.84 0.76 -14.20
N TRP A 175 -10.70 -0.56 -14.34
CA TRP A 175 -9.43 -1.20 -14.65
C TRP A 175 -8.98 -0.87 -16.06
N GLY A 176 -7.75 -0.36 -16.18
CA GLY A 176 -7.04 -0.26 -17.45
C GLY A 176 -5.86 -1.21 -17.52
N ASP A 177 -5.55 -1.62 -18.75
CA ASP A 177 -4.35 -2.37 -19.06
C ASP A 177 -3.26 -1.39 -19.49
N TRP A 178 -2.05 -1.59 -18.97
CA TRP A 178 -0.90 -0.79 -19.37
C TRP A 178 -0.29 -1.37 -20.64
N ASN A 179 -0.09 -0.51 -21.63
CA ASN A 179 0.72 -0.82 -22.80
C ASN A 179 1.97 0.06 -22.78
N PRO A 180 3.14 -0.45 -23.22
CA PRO A 180 4.31 0.39 -23.45
C PRO A 180 3.92 1.57 -24.34
N PRO A 181 4.27 2.82 -23.96
CA PRO A 181 4.09 3.95 -24.86
C PRO A 181 4.82 3.65 -26.17
N GLU A 182 4.12 3.76 -27.29
CA GLU A 182 4.77 3.67 -28.60
C GLU A 182 5.76 4.82 -28.72
N PHE A 183 6.99 4.50 -29.09
CA PHE A 183 7.98 5.51 -29.47
C PHE A 183 7.79 5.75 -30.96
N ASP A 184 7.15 6.87 -31.32
CA ASP A 184 7.25 7.43 -32.67
C ASP A 184 8.70 7.83 -33.00
#